data_AF-A0A378W4N1-F1
#
_entry.id   AF-A0A378W4N1-F1
#
_cell.length_a   1.000
_cell.length_b   1.000
_cell.length_c   1.000
_cell.angle_alpha   90.00
_cell.angle_beta   90.00
_cell.angle_gamma   90.00
#
_symmetry.space_group_name_H-M   'P 1'
#
loop_
_entity.id
_entity.type
_entity.pdbx_description
1 polymer ?
#
loop_
_entity_poly.entity_id
_entity_poly.type
_entity_poly.pdbx_seq_one_letter_code
_entity_poly.pdbx_strand_id
1 'polypeptide(L)'
;MSGHLFIINGDLNKIACDAVLLPTDDSFTIEPRWNGLINAHRDEVPSRWDGQKVIPLSLRHKNPRVWLGNVGQYGEQSEFSAFAPIIEEFVERAATEARSTPKPDRIYEWPLPRLAVNVVGSGKGGGRGKKGELTLGLVGTLTRLAREHKVDIILVTRGDKAYAAAQWARRKFLGGAKERDTWPLRDDLITNAEALADDAKERQLVLFVGAGVSAGAGVDTWKGLLENLAVEADFTDAQRDLLKAKDLRDQATLIGSALPETSGSFKKRVADRIRERQHYSLMHGLLASLPSKEAVTTNFDELFEDAVGRDAIAVLPKDPRKTDGRLLLKLHGSVDRHEDMILTRADYLRMPRQYGALMGLVQGLLMMRKMVFVGYSLSDEDFHDLLDEVRAARGNDATELGRGTVLTLRDDHLERQLWSNDLDTVSLVAGDEYEDNLPGAARQLELFLDLVGYLAVPPAAFFLDESYADLTASESELIEPLGELVRLTATSERHTVGDQLKEFLTKLGADYESAPR
;
A
#
# COMPACT_ATOMS: atom_id res chain seq x y z
N MET A 1 19.82 4.21 11.79
CA MET A 1 18.34 4.03 11.73
C MET A 1 17.98 2.72 12.40
N SER A 2 16.95 2.71 13.25
CA SER A 2 16.34 1.47 13.77
C SER A 2 15.43 0.88 12.70
N GLY A 3 15.34 -0.44 12.61
CA GLY A 3 14.32 -1.11 11.82
C GLY A 3 12.93 -0.95 12.42
N HIS A 4 11.90 -1.16 11.60
CA HIS A 4 10.49 -0.98 11.94
C HIS A 4 9.62 -2.14 11.45
N LEU A 5 8.54 -2.43 12.18
CA LEU A 5 7.50 -3.34 11.71
C LEU A 5 6.37 -2.52 11.08
N PHE A 6 6.21 -2.66 9.77
CA PHE A 6 5.06 -2.16 9.03
C PHE A 6 3.98 -3.24 8.96
N ILE A 7 2.72 -2.85 9.12
CA ILE A 7 1.58 -3.77 8.98
C ILE A 7 0.67 -3.22 7.89
N ILE A 8 0.36 -4.04 6.88
CA ILE A 8 -0.53 -3.65 5.78
C ILE A 8 -1.59 -4.73 5.51
N ASN A 9 -2.74 -4.32 4.99
CA ASN A 9 -3.66 -5.15 4.25
C ASN A 9 -3.24 -5.13 2.76
N GLY A 10 -2.88 -6.29 2.21
CA GLY A 10 -2.45 -6.39 0.82
C GLY A 10 -2.21 -7.82 0.36
N ASP A 11 -1.44 -7.97 -0.72
CA ASP A 11 -1.06 -9.26 -1.29
C ASP A 11 0.46 -9.47 -1.26
N LEU A 12 0.92 -10.41 -0.44
CA LEU A 12 2.33 -10.77 -0.31
C LEU A 12 2.95 -11.21 -1.65
N ASN A 13 2.16 -11.71 -2.60
CA ASN A 13 2.67 -12.08 -3.93
C ASN A 13 3.16 -10.89 -4.75
N LYS A 14 2.78 -9.66 -4.38
CA LYS A 14 2.99 -8.45 -5.17
C LYS A 14 3.66 -7.32 -4.40
N ILE A 15 4.13 -7.52 -3.17
CA ILE A 15 4.84 -6.46 -2.43
C ILE A 15 6.29 -6.32 -2.90
N ALA A 16 6.75 -5.09 -3.11
CA ALA A 16 8.16 -4.80 -3.37
C ALA A 16 8.99 -4.87 -2.07
N CYS A 17 9.92 -5.81 -2.02
CA CYS A 17 10.86 -6.01 -0.91
C CYS A 17 12.15 -6.69 -1.39
N ASP A 18 13.17 -6.77 -0.53
CA ASP A 18 14.40 -7.50 -0.83
C ASP A 18 14.20 -9.03 -0.74
N ALA A 19 13.42 -9.49 0.26
CA ALA A 19 13.12 -10.91 0.42
C ALA A 19 11.72 -11.16 0.99
N VAL A 20 11.16 -12.32 0.66
CA VAL A 20 9.83 -12.75 1.09
C VAL A 20 9.85 -14.17 1.64
N LEU A 21 9.18 -14.39 2.77
CA LEU A 21 8.97 -15.72 3.33
C LEU A 21 7.71 -16.35 2.71
N LEU A 22 7.91 -17.43 1.96
CA LEU A 22 6.86 -18.25 1.37
C LEU A 22 6.55 -19.44 2.30
N PRO A 23 5.34 -19.52 2.86
CA PRO A 23 4.97 -20.60 3.78
C PRO A 23 4.75 -21.92 3.03
N THR A 24 5.40 -22.99 3.51
CA THR A 24 5.33 -24.37 3.00
C THR A 24 5.19 -25.37 4.16
N ASP A 25 5.18 -26.67 3.89
CA ASP A 25 5.23 -27.73 4.91
C ASP A 25 6.46 -28.65 4.78
N ASP A 26 6.54 -29.68 5.62
CA ASP A 26 7.61 -30.69 5.61
C ASP A 26 7.77 -31.40 4.25
N SER A 27 6.72 -31.39 3.42
CA SER A 27 6.67 -32.01 2.08
C SER A 27 6.76 -30.99 0.93
N PHE A 28 7.07 -29.73 1.23
CA PHE A 28 7.10 -28.62 0.26
C PHE A 28 5.76 -28.39 -0.45
N THR A 29 4.64 -28.71 0.21
CA THR A 29 3.30 -28.37 -0.31
C THR A 29 3.12 -26.87 -0.26
N ILE A 30 2.91 -26.27 -1.43
CA ILE A 30 2.69 -24.84 -1.59
C ILE A 30 1.26 -24.62 -2.08
N GLU A 31 0.48 -23.87 -1.30
CA GLU A 31 -0.90 -23.56 -1.67
C GLU A 31 -0.98 -22.73 -2.97
N PRO A 32 -1.99 -22.95 -3.85
CA PRO A 32 -2.12 -22.23 -5.13
C PRO A 32 -2.16 -20.70 -5.01
N ARG A 33 -2.56 -20.17 -3.84
CA ARG A 33 -2.55 -18.72 -3.57
C ARG A 33 -1.15 -18.09 -3.63
N TRP A 34 -0.09 -18.89 -3.54
CA TRP A 34 1.31 -18.45 -3.59
C TRP A 34 1.94 -18.61 -4.98
N ASN A 35 1.13 -18.94 -6.01
CA ASN A 35 1.59 -19.10 -7.38
C ASN A 35 2.32 -17.86 -7.92
N GLY A 36 1.99 -16.65 -7.45
CA GLY A 36 2.69 -15.43 -7.84
C GLY A 36 4.17 -15.44 -7.47
N LEU A 37 4.54 -16.07 -6.35
CA LEU A 37 5.91 -16.17 -5.89
C LEU A 37 6.63 -17.44 -6.39
N ILE A 38 5.93 -18.58 -6.47
CA ILE A 38 6.59 -19.88 -6.73
C ILE A 38 6.66 -20.27 -8.22
N ASN A 39 5.79 -19.74 -9.09
CA ASN A 39 5.66 -20.26 -10.45
C ASN A 39 6.98 -20.23 -11.25
N ALA A 40 7.81 -19.20 -11.06
CA ALA A 40 9.12 -19.08 -11.71
C ALA A 40 10.22 -19.96 -11.10
N HIS A 41 9.93 -20.61 -9.97
CA HIS A 41 10.90 -21.35 -9.16
C HIS A 41 10.50 -22.81 -8.90
N ARG A 42 9.46 -23.34 -9.57
CA ARG A 42 8.97 -24.71 -9.30
C ARG A 42 10.05 -25.78 -9.48
N ASP A 43 10.95 -25.58 -10.43
CA ASP A 43 12.06 -26.50 -10.70
C ASP A 43 13.19 -26.43 -9.65
N GLU A 44 13.14 -25.43 -8.77
CA GLU A 44 14.14 -25.19 -7.71
C GLU A 44 13.69 -25.70 -6.34
N VAL A 45 12.45 -26.19 -6.23
CA VAL A 45 11.90 -26.70 -4.97
C VAL A 45 12.66 -27.98 -4.59
N PRO A 46 13.31 -28.02 -3.42
CA PRO A 46 14.11 -29.18 -3.01
C PRO A 46 13.20 -30.35 -2.59
N SER A 47 13.79 -31.53 -2.47
CA SER A 47 13.08 -32.76 -2.04
C SER A 47 13.13 -33.01 -0.53
N ARG A 48 13.98 -32.29 0.21
CA ARG A 48 14.17 -32.44 1.67
C ARG A 48 14.73 -31.16 2.29
N TRP A 49 14.47 -30.95 3.59
CA TRP A 49 14.89 -29.77 4.34
C TRP A 49 16.34 -29.79 4.84
N ASP A 50 16.97 -30.97 4.94
CA ASP A 50 18.36 -31.13 5.41
C ASP A 50 18.68 -30.39 6.72
N GLY A 51 17.70 -30.37 7.65
CA GLY A 51 17.82 -29.71 8.96
C GLY A 51 17.67 -28.19 8.94
N GLN A 52 17.46 -27.58 7.77
CA GLN A 52 17.18 -26.14 7.64
C GLN A 52 15.71 -25.87 7.91
N LYS A 53 15.39 -24.69 8.46
CA LYS A 53 14.01 -24.24 8.60
C LYS A 53 13.57 -23.36 7.44
N VAL A 54 14.53 -22.76 6.75
CA VAL A 54 14.31 -21.88 5.61
C VAL A 54 15.31 -22.17 4.48
N ILE A 55 14.83 -22.14 3.24
CA ILE A 55 15.65 -22.39 2.05
C ILE A 55 15.44 -21.26 1.03
N PRO A 56 16.50 -20.50 0.67
CA PRO A 56 16.40 -19.46 -0.35
C PRO A 56 16.39 -20.06 -1.77
N LEU A 57 15.47 -19.60 -2.61
CA LEU A 57 15.44 -19.89 -4.06
C LEU A 57 16.27 -18.87 -4.83
N SER A 58 16.59 -19.10 -6.10
CA SER A 58 17.42 -18.19 -6.89
C SER A 58 16.88 -16.75 -6.94
N LEU A 59 17.78 -15.76 -7.04
CA LEU A 59 17.40 -14.35 -7.19
C LEU A 59 17.03 -14.12 -8.66
N ARG A 60 15.89 -13.48 -8.90
CA ARG A 60 15.45 -13.05 -10.23
C ARG A 60 15.52 -11.54 -10.33
N HIS A 61 15.89 -11.02 -11.50
CA HIS A 61 16.04 -9.59 -11.72
C HIS A 61 14.76 -8.83 -11.36
N LYS A 62 14.87 -7.74 -10.58
CA LYS A 62 13.74 -6.89 -10.14
C LYS A 62 12.60 -7.64 -9.41
N ASN A 63 12.90 -8.78 -8.80
CA ASN A 63 11.95 -9.56 -7.99
C ASN A 63 12.51 -9.78 -6.57
N PRO A 64 11.64 -9.92 -5.55
CA PRO A 64 12.10 -10.29 -4.21
C PRO A 64 12.77 -11.67 -4.21
N ARG A 65 13.79 -11.85 -3.37
CA ARG A 65 14.35 -13.17 -3.09
C ARG A 65 13.30 -14.02 -2.34
N VAL A 66 12.87 -15.15 -2.93
CA VAL A 66 11.89 -16.04 -2.31
C VAL A 66 12.59 -17.02 -1.36
N TRP A 67 12.09 -17.12 -0.13
CA TRP A 67 12.55 -18.08 0.88
C TRP A 67 11.42 -19.04 1.23
N LEU A 68 11.62 -20.34 1.00
CA LEU A 68 10.70 -21.36 1.48
C LEU A 68 10.86 -21.48 3.00
N GLY A 69 9.75 -21.38 3.74
CA GLY A 69 9.73 -21.61 5.18
C GLY A 69 8.95 -22.88 5.53
N ASN A 70 9.55 -23.74 6.35
CA ASN A 70 8.88 -24.95 6.83
C ASN A 70 7.91 -24.61 7.96
N VAL A 71 6.69 -24.20 7.60
CA VAL A 71 5.71 -23.70 8.56
C VAL A 71 4.52 -24.64 8.73
N GLY A 72 4.40 -25.70 7.94
CA GLY A 72 3.31 -26.65 8.05
C GLY A 72 3.44 -27.48 9.32
N GLN A 73 2.46 -27.36 10.22
CA GLN A 73 2.34 -28.19 11.41
C GLN A 73 1.07 -29.04 11.33
N TYR A 74 1.11 -30.27 11.84
CA TYR A 74 -0.06 -31.14 11.89
C TYR A 74 -1.04 -30.68 12.99
N GLY A 75 -2.27 -30.30 12.62
CA GLY A 75 -3.34 -29.88 13.55
C GLY A 75 -4.00 -28.54 13.20
N GLU A 76 -4.79 -27.97 14.11
CA GLU A 76 -5.35 -26.61 14.00
C GLU A 76 -5.06 -25.73 15.24
N GLN A 77 -4.25 -26.24 16.18
CA GLN A 77 -4.01 -25.69 17.51
C GLN A 77 -2.51 -25.45 17.81
N SER A 78 -1.65 -25.42 16.79
CA SER A 78 -0.22 -25.14 16.98
C SER A 78 0.00 -23.73 17.53
N GLU A 79 0.80 -23.63 18.60
CA GLU A 79 1.18 -22.37 19.23
C GLU A 79 2.23 -21.62 18.41
N PHE A 80 2.35 -20.31 18.65
CA PHE A 80 3.34 -19.48 17.94
C PHE A 80 4.79 -19.95 18.15
N SER A 81 5.08 -20.61 19.27
CA SER A 81 6.41 -21.17 19.60
C SER A 81 6.93 -22.15 18.54
N ALA A 82 6.05 -22.85 17.82
CA ALA A 82 6.43 -23.73 16.71
C ALA A 82 6.90 -22.96 15.47
N PHE A 83 6.40 -21.74 15.26
CA PHE A 83 6.69 -20.93 14.07
C PHE A 83 7.84 -19.93 14.29
N ALA A 84 8.04 -19.47 15.53
CA ALA A 84 9.04 -18.46 15.87
C ALA A 84 10.45 -18.79 15.34
N PRO A 85 10.99 -20.03 15.47
CA PRO A 85 12.34 -20.34 14.98
C PRO A 85 12.50 -20.20 13.47
N ILE A 86 11.44 -20.41 12.69
CA ILE A 86 11.47 -20.25 11.22
C ILE A 86 11.53 -18.77 10.86
N ILE A 87 10.74 -17.93 11.55
CA ILE A 87 10.73 -16.48 11.36
C ILE A 87 12.08 -15.87 11.75
N GLU A 88 12.65 -16.29 12.88
CA GLU A 88 13.95 -15.82 13.35
C GLU A 88 15.06 -16.18 12.35
N GLU A 89 15.11 -17.43 11.90
CA GLU A 89 16.11 -17.88 10.93
C GLU A 89 15.95 -17.19 9.57
N PHE A 90 14.72 -16.96 9.11
CA PHE A 90 14.43 -16.18 7.91
C PHE A 90 14.97 -14.75 8.04
N VAL A 91 14.58 -14.02 9.09
CA VAL A 91 14.96 -12.62 9.24
C VAL A 91 16.47 -12.47 9.36
N GLU A 92 17.13 -13.30 10.17
CA GLU A 92 18.57 -13.26 10.34
C GLU A 92 19.33 -13.46 9.02
N ARG A 93 18.99 -14.52 8.28
CA ARG A 93 19.68 -14.89 7.04
C ARG A 93 19.33 -13.93 5.90
N ALA A 94 18.06 -13.63 5.70
CA ALA A 94 17.60 -12.74 4.63
C ALA A 94 18.08 -11.29 4.84
N ALA A 95 18.10 -10.79 6.08
CA ALA A 95 18.66 -9.47 6.38
C ALA A 95 20.15 -9.39 6.02
N THR A 96 20.90 -10.46 6.31
CA THR A 96 22.33 -10.54 6.01
C THR A 96 22.59 -10.56 4.51
N GLU A 97 21.86 -11.39 3.76
CA GLU A 97 21.96 -11.47 2.30
C GLU A 97 21.54 -10.15 1.61
N ALA A 98 20.44 -9.54 2.05
CA ALA A 98 19.96 -8.28 1.48
C ALA A 98 20.97 -7.13 1.65
N ARG A 99 21.75 -7.13 2.75
CA ARG A 99 22.84 -6.15 2.96
C ARG A 99 24.03 -6.37 2.05
N SER A 100 24.32 -7.61 1.67
CA SER A 100 25.43 -7.94 0.76
C SER A 100 25.04 -7.86 -0.72
N THR A 101 23.74 -7.74 -1.02
CA THR A 101 23.24 -7.65 -2.40
C THR A 101 23.62 -6.29 -3.00
N PRO A 102 24.27 -6.25 -4.18
CA PRO A 102 24.59 -4.99 -4.85
C PRO A 102 23.34 -4.15 -5.12
N LYS A 103 23.44 -2.84 -4.95
CA LYS A 103 22.33 -1.89 -5.17
C LYS A 103 21.61 -2.05 -6.52
N PRO A 104 22.30 -2.26 -7.67
CA PRO A 104 21.63 -2.41 -8.97
C PRO A 104 20.73 -3.66 -9.08
N ASP A 105 20.95 -4.65 -8.23
CA ASP A 105 20.17 -5.90 -8.23
C ASP A 105 18.93 -5.82 -7.33
N ARG A 106 18.82 -4.78 -6.50
CA ARG A 106 17.65 -4.51 -5.66
C ARG A 106 16.53 -3.89 -6.50
N ILE A 107 15.28 -4.09 -6.08
CA ILE A 107 14.11 -3.45 -6.70
C ILE A 107 14.19 -1.92 -6.55
N TYR A 108 14.59 -1.46 -5.36
CA TYR A 108 14.74 -0.05 -5.01
C TYR A 108 15.81 0.12 -3.92
N GLU A 109 16.44 1.29 -3.87
CA GLU A 109 17.44 1.62 -2.85
C GLU A 109 16.80 2.10 -1.55
N TRP A 110 16.08 1.23 -0.85
CA TRP A 110 15.53 1.57 0.47
C TRP A 110 16.65 1.80 1.50
N PRO A 111 16.45 2.71 2.48
CA PRO A 111 17.44 3.01 3.52
C PRO A 111 17.87 1.81 4.36
N LEU A 112 16.96 0.85 4.56
CA LEU A 112 17.21 -0.43 5.24
C LEU A 112 16.78 -1.59 4.34
N PRO A 113 17.32 -2.80 4.55
CA PRO A 113 16.76 -4.00 3.96
C PRO A 113 15.28 -4.14 4.32
N ARG A 114 14.48 -4.60 3.36
CA ARG A 114 13.03 -4.76 3.48
C ARG A 114 12.67 -6.23 3.32
N LEU A 115 12.08 -6.82 4.35
CA LEU A 115 11.64 -8.21 4.36
C LEU A 115 10.12 -8.25 4.44
N ALA A 116 9.49 -9.21 3.76
CA ALA A 116 8.04 -9.37 3.80
C ALA A 116 7.65 -10.76 4.30
N VAL A 117 6.65 -10.81 5.18
CA VAL A 117 6.08 -12.03 5.75
C VAL A 117 4.56 -11.92 5.79
N ASN A 118 3.87 -13.05 5.84
CA ASN A 118 2.43 -13.09 6.14
C ASN A 118 2.16 -13.58 7.56
N VAL A 119 0.88 -13.63 7.95
CA VAL A 119 0.45 -14.33 9.17
C VAL A 119 0.57 -15.84 8.96
N VAL A 120 1.77 -16.36 9.25
CA VAL A 120 2.10 -17.78 9.16
C VAL A 120 1.19 -18.62 10.07
N GLY A 121 0.84 -19.84 9.64
CA GLY A 121 0.05 -20.79 10.46
C GLY A 121 -1.46 -20.51 10.53
N SER A 122 -1.92 -19.31 10.16
CA SER A 122 -3.34 -18.89 10.25
C SER A 122 -4.31 -19.54 9.24
N GLY A 123 -3.76 -20.21 8.22
CA GLY A 123 -4.50 -20.93 7.17
C GLY A 123 -4.54 -22.44 7.42
N LYS A 124 -4.16 -23.25 6.42
CA LYS A 124 -4.02 -24.72 6.58
C LYS A 124 -2.73 -25.14 7.29
N GLY A 125 -1.99 -24.18 7.85
CA GLY A 125 -0.65 -24.37 8.41
C GLY A 125 -0.59 -24.74 9.88
N GLY A 126 -1.68 -25.24 10.48
CA GLY A 126 -1.62 -25.78 11.84
C GLY A 126 -2.30 -24.98 12.95
N GLY A 127 -2.66 -23.71 12.74
CA GLY A 127 -3.15 -22.82 13.82
C GLY A 127 -4.41 -22.03 13.50
N ARG A 128 -5.26 -22.55 12.60
CA ARG A 128 -6.52 -21.91 12.16
C ARG A 128 -7.46 -21.56 13.32
N GLY A 129 -7.44 -22.33 14.42
CA GLY A 129 -8.26 -22.09 15.60
C GLY A 129 -7.67 -21.12 16.62
N LYS A 130 -6.40 -20.71 16.47
CA LYS A 130 -5.66 -19.85 17.41
C LYS A 130 -5.03 -18.63 16.72
N LYS A 131 -5.75 -18.03 15.76
CA LYS A 131 -5.21 -16.89 14.99
C LYS A 131 -4.88 -15.69 15.90
N GLY A 132 -5.61 -15.49 16.99
CA GLY A 132 -5.31 -14.47 17.99
C GLY A 132 -3.93 -14.64 18.62
N GLU A 133 -3.69 -15.78 19.28
CA GLU A 133 -2.39 -16.16 19.86
C GLU A 133 -1.24 -16.06 18.84
N LEU A 134 -1.43 -16.61 17.64
CA LEU A 134 -0.44 -16.56 16.56
C LEU A 134 -0.09 -15.14 16.15
N THR A 135 -1.11 -14.30 15.97
CA THR A 135 -0.90 -12.91 15.55
C THR A 135 -0.18 -12.12 16.64
N LEU A 136 -0.53 -12.33 17.91
CA LEU A 136 0.12 -11.69 19.05
C LEU A 136 1.60 -12.05 19.14
N GLY A 137 1.93 -13.35 19.08
CA GLY A 137 3.30 -13.83 19.10
C GLY A 137 4.10 -13.33 17.89
N LEU A 138 3.51 -13.38 16.70
CA LEU A 138 4.15 -12.92 15.47
C LEU A 138 4.49 -11.43 15.52
N VAL A 139 3.53 -10.57 15.86
CA VAL A 139 3.76 -9.11 15.91
C VAL A 139 4.87 -8.76 16.91
N GLY A 140 4.88 -9.39 18.08
CA GLY A 140 5.93 -9.18 19.09
C GLY A 140 7.31 -9.60 18.57
N THR A 141 7.42 -10.80 18.00
CA THR A 141 8.68 -11.32 17.44
C THR A 141 9.18 -10.48 16.28
N LEU A 142 8.33 -10.11 15.32
CA LEU A 142 8.74 -9.28 14.19
C LEU A 142 9.17 -7.88 14.63
N THR A 143 8.48 -7.29 15.61
CA THR A 143 8.86 -5.97 16.15
C THR A 143 10.25 -6.00 16.77
N ARG A 144 10.56 -7.06 17.54
CA ARG A 144 11.89 -7.27 18.12
C ARG A 144 12.96 -7.49 17.04
N LEU A 145 12.71 -8.41 16.11
CA LEU A 145 13.67 -8.76 15.05
C LEU A 145 13.97 -7.59 14.11
N ALA A 146 12.98 -6.76 13.78
CA ALA A 146 13.18 -5.55 12.98
C ALA A 146 14.22 -4.62 13.62
N ARG A 147 14.14 -4.42 14.95
CA ARG A 147 15.08 -3.59 15.72
C ARG A 147 16.46 -4.24 15.82
N GLU A 148 16.51 -5.51 16.21
CA GLU A 148 17.76 -6.27 16.42
C GLU A 148 18.59 -6.37 15.15
N HIS A 149 17.97 -6.73 14.02
CA HIS A 149 18.65 -6.90 12.74
C HIS A 149 18.72 -5.61 11.91
N LYS A 150 18.16 -4.50 12.40
CA LYS A 150 18.08 -3.20 11.69
C LYS A 150 17.51 -3.35 10.28
N VAL A 151 16.34 -3.97 10.19
CA VAL A 151 15.61 -4.18 8.93
C VAL A 151 14.18 -3.66 9.06
N ASP A 152 13.61 -3.24 7.93
CA ASP A 152 12.18 -2.98 7.86
C ASP A 152 11.47 -4.29 7.51
N ILE A 153 10.52 -4.69 8.34
CA ILE A 153 9.71 -5.90 8.13
C ILE A 153 8.30 -5.46 7.78
N ILE A 154 7.75 -6.02 6.72
CA ILE A 154 6.37 -5.81 6.28
C ILE A 154 5.56 -7.07 6.61
N LEU A 155 4.69 -6.98 7.60
CA LEU A 155 3.66 -7.97 7.84
C LEU A 155 2.49 -7.71 6.89
N VAL A 156 2.38 -8.51 5.84
CA VAL A 156 1.29 -8.46 4.87
C VAL A 156 0.15 -9.35 5.35
N THR A 157 -0.90 -8.70 5.84
CA THR A 157 -2.18 -9.33 6.17
C THR A 157 -3.09 -9.30 4.95
N ARG A 158 -4.08 -10.21 4.88
CA ARG A 158 -5.04 -10.25 3.78
C ARG A 158 -6.46 -10.15 4.33
N GLY A 159 -7.13 -9.05 4.00
CA GLY A 159 -8.48 -8.74 4.44
C GLY A 159 -8.54 -7.95 5.76
N ASP A 160 -9.63 -7.21 5.93
CA ASP A 160 -9.79 -6.24 7.02
C ASP A 160 -9.73 -6.90 8.42
N LYS A 161 -10.23 -8.14 8.56
CA LYS A 161 -10.17 -8.89 9.83
C LYS A 161 -8.74 -9.13 10.28
N ALA A 162 -7.90 -9.67 9.39
CA ALA A 162 -6.51 -10.00 9.70
C ALA A 162 -5.67 -8.74 9.93
N TYR A 163 -5.90 -7.68 9.14
CA TYR A 163 -5.26 -6.39 9.33
C TYR A 163 -5.59 -5.78 10.70
N ALA A 164 -6.88 -5.73 11.04
CA ALA A 164 -7.33 -5.20 12.31
C ALA A 164 -6.79 -6.02 13.49
N ALA A 165 -6.78 -7.34 13.39
CA ALA A 165 -6.21 -8.23 14.41
C ALA A 165 -4.71 -7.99 14.62
N ALA A 166 -3.95 -7.81 13.54
CA ALA A 166 -2.52 -7.53 13.63
C ALA A 166 -2.22 -6.16 14.28
N GLN A 167 -3.00 -5.14 13.95
CA GLN A 167 -2.87 -3.83 14.58
C GLN A 167 -3.30 -3.85 16.06
N TRP A 168 -4.30 -4.66 16.42
CA TRP A 168 -4.68 -4.88 17.82
C TRP A 168 -3.63 -5.65 18.61
N ALA A 169 -3.04 -6.68 18.02
CA ALA A 169 -1.88 -7.37 18.57
C ALA A 169 -0.72 -6.41 18.81
N ARG A 170 -0.48 -5.47 17.87
CA ARG A 170 0.50 -4.39 18.04
C ARG A 170 0.15 -3.50 19.22
N ARG A 171 -1.11 -3.06 19.37
CA ARG A 171 -1.57 -2.27 20.55
C ARG A 171 -1.28 -2.99 21.87
N LYS A 172 -1.63 -4.28 21.96
CA LYS A 172 -1.35 -5.11 23.15
C LYS A 172 0.14 -5.23 23.43
N PHE A 173 0.95 -5.48 22.41
CA PHE A 173 2.41 -5.59 22.54
C PHE A 173 3.05 -4.28 22.99
N LEU A 174 2.57 -3.14 22.50
CA LEU A 174 3.09 -1.83 22.88
C LEU A 174 2.71 -1.43 24.32
N GLY A 175 1.60 -1.94 24.86
CA GLY A 175 1.35 -1.98 26.31
C GLY A 175 1.53 -0.67 27.07
N GLY A 176 1.14 0.47 26.47
CA GLY A 176 1.29 1.81 27.07
C GLY A 176 2.62 2.51 26.79
N ALA A 177 3.48 1.96 25.93
CA ALA A 177 4.63 2.67 25.36
C ALA A 177 4.16 3.94 24.65
N LYS A 178 4.98 5.00 24.68
CA LYS A 178 4.65 6.22 23.96
C LYS A 178 4.78 5.95 22.47
N GLU A 179 3.90 6.53 21.66
CA GLU A 179 3.93 6.35 20.20
C GLU A 179 5.30 6.69 19.61
N ARG A 180 5.95 7.75 20.13
CA ARG A 180 7.32 8.15 19.77
C ARG A 180 8.39 7.06 19.92
N ASP A 181 8.17 6.08 20.80
CA ASP A 181 9.11 4.97 21.02
C ASP A 181 8.99 3.90 19.91
N THR A 182 7.89 3.93 19.15
CA THR A 182 7.61 3.03 18.03
C THR A 182 7.75 3.76 16.70
N TRP A 183 7.18 4.95 16.59
CA TRP A 183 7.30 5.85 15.44
C TRP A 183 8.15 7.05 15.85
N PRO A 184 9.46 7.08 15.48
CA PRO A 184 10.35 8.18 15.82
C PRO A 184 10.08 9.41 14.93
N LEU A 185 8.85 9.91 14.98
CA LEU A 185 8.33 11.07 14.27
C LEU A 185 8.36 12.30 15.19
N ARG A 186 8.35 13.49 14.58
CA ARG A 186 8.20 14.75 15.31
C ARG A 186 6.77 14.89 15.88
N ASP A 187 6.62 15.67 16.95
CA ASP A 187 5.32 15.85 17.62
C ASP A 187 4.24 16.46 16.71
N ASP A 188 4.63 17.35 15.80
CA ASP A 188 3.73 17.91 14.79
C ASP A 188 3.20 16.84 13.83
N LEU A 189 4.05 15.87 13.46
CA LEU A 189 3.65 14.76 12.59
C LEU A 189 2.75 13.76 13.32
N ILE A 190 2.97 13.51 14.61
CA ILE A 190 2.07 12.67 15.41
C ILE A 190 0.68 13.31 15.47
N THR A 191 0.60 14.61 15.79
CA THR A 191 -0.67 15.35 15.84
C THR A 191 -1.41 15.33 14.50
N ASN A 192 -0.67 15.53 13.39
CA ASN A 192 -1.25 15.44 12.05
C ASN A 192 -1.72 14.01 11.71
N ALA A 193 -1.01 12.98 12.18
CA ALA A 193 -1.40 11.59 11.96
C ALA A 193 -2.68 11.24 12.73
N GLU A 194 -2.86 11.74 13.96
CA GLU A 194 -4.10 11.60 14.74
C GLU A 194 -5.28 12.23 14.01
N ALA A 195 -5.14 13.49 13.56
CA ALA A 195 -6.19 14.19 12.81
C ALA A 195 -6.58 13.43 11.53
N LEU A 196 -5.58 12.98 10.76
CA LEU A 196 -5.82 12.23 9.52
C LEU A 196 -6.47 10.86 9.78
N ALA A 197 -6.12 10.22 10.89
CA ALA A 197 -6.72 8.95 11.30
C ALA A 197 -8.19 9.13 11.70
N ASP A 198 -8.56 10.24 12.35
CA ASP A 198 -9.95 10.55 12.67
C ASP A 198 -10.76 10.84 11.42
N ASP A 199 -10.23 11.63 10.48
CA ASP A 199 -10.84 11.85 9.15
C ASP A 199 -11.06 10.52 8.41
N ALA A 200 -10.11 9.59 8.52
CA ALA A 200 -10.21 8.26 7.92
C ALA A 200 -11.32 7.42 8.58
N LYS A 201 -11.43 7.42 9.92
CA LYS A 201 -12.49 6.70 10.66
C LYS A 201 -13.88 7.21 10.29
N GLU A 202 -14.02 8.53 10.11
CA GLU A 202 -15.27 9.18 9.71
C GLU A 202 -15.60 9.03 8.21
N ARG A 203 -14.75 8.32 7.46
CA ARG A 203 -14.85 8.13 6.00
C ARG A 203 -14.93 9.45 5.24
N GLN A 204 -14.23 10.48 5.75
CA GLN A 204 -14.14 11.78 5.11
C GLN A 204 -12.92 11.90 4.18
N LEU A 205 -12.09 10.87 4.13
CA LEU A 205 -10.79 10.91 3.48
C LEU A 205 -10.83 10.37 2.04
N VAL A 206 -10.43 11.21 1.10
CA VAL A 206 -10.20 10.84 -0.31
C VAL A 206 -8.70 10.82 -0.56
N LEU A 207 -8.19 9.71 -1.08
CA LEU A 207 -6.76 9.57 -1.37
C LEU A 207 -6.45 10.14 -2.75
N PHE A 208 -5.44 10.98 -2.88
CA PHE A 208 -4.88 11.37 -4.16
C PHE A 208 -3.45 10.85 -4.28
N VAL A 209 -3.25 9.87 -5.15
CA VAL A 209 -2.02 9.08 -5.27
C VAL A 209 -1.25 9.52 -6.51
N GLY A 210 -0.06 10.08 -6.31
CA GLY A 210 0.85 10.48 -7.39
C GLY A 210 2.01 9.52 -7.62
N ALA A 211 2.87 9.85 -8.60
CA ALA A 211 3.93 8.96 -9.09
C ALA A 211 5.02 8.67 -8.05
N GLY A 212 5.17 9.54 -7.04
CA GLY A 212 6.08 9.32 -5.92
C GLY A 212 5.76 8.07 -5.09
N VAL A 213 4.49 7.63 -5.07
CA VAL A 213 4.08 6.38 -4.42
C VAL A 213 4.61 5.16 -5.18
N SER A 214 4.69 5.23 -6.52
CA SER A 214 5.22 4.18 -7.40
C SER A 214 6.74 4.14 -7.47
N ALA A 215 7.44 5.20 -7.07
CA ALA A 215 8.91 5.22 -7.06
C ALA A 215 9.49 4.08 -6.20
N GLY A 216 8.91 3.81 -5.02
CA GLY A 216 9.34 2.73 -4.13
C GLY A 216 9.11 1.30 -4.66
N ALA A 217 8.46 1.15 -5.82
CA ALA A 217 8.33 -0.11 -6.57
C ALA A 217 9.34 -0.22 -7.73
N GLY A 218 10.22 0.78 -7.88
CA GLY A 218 11.15 0.89 -9.01
C GLY A 218 10.49 1.38 -10.30
N VAL A 219 9.28 1.96 -10.24
CA VAL A 219 8.68 2.64 -11.39
C VAL A 219 9.40 3.97 -11.60
N ASP A 220 9.79 4.25 -12.85
CA ASP A 220 10.49 5.48 -13.20
C ASP A 220 9.58 6.69 -12.92
N THR A 221 10.16 7.78 -12.40
CA THR A 221 9.46 9.07 -12.38
C THR A 221 9.23 9.55 -13.82
N TRP A 222 8.26 10.44 -14.04
CA TRP A 222 7.96 10.92 -15.40
C TRP A 222 9.19 11.51 -16.10
N LYS A 223 9.99 12.31 -15.38
CA LYS A 223 11.26 12.84 -15.85
C LYS A 223 12.26 11.72 -16.18
N GLY A 224 12.47 10.78 -15.27
CA GLY A 224 13.43 9.68 -15.47
C GLY A 224 13.03 8.76 -16.63
N LEU A 225 11.72 8.54 -16.82
CA LEU A 225 11.18 7.78 -17.95
C LEU A 225 11.51 8.46 -19.28
N LEU A 226 11.26 9.78 -19.39
CA LEU A 226 11.58 10.54 -20.61
C LEU A 226 13.09 10.60 -20.88
N GLU A 227 13.92 10.75 -19.85
CA GLU A 227 15.38 10.71 -19.98
C GLU A 227 15.86 9.38 -20.57
N ASN A 228 15.32 8.25 -20.08
CA ASN A 228 15.64 6.92 -20.60
C ASN A 228 15.14 6.73 -22.05
N LEU A 229 13.90 7.14 -22.34
CA LEU A 229 13.34 7.03 -23.68
C LEU A 229 14.05 7.94 -24.70
N ALA A 230 14.59 9.09 -24.27
CA ALA A 230 15.41 9.94 -25.13
C ALA A 230 16.71 9.25 -25.53
N VAL A 231 17.33 8.47 -24.63
CA VAL A 231 18.50 7.64 -24.95
C VAL A 231 18.12 6.54 -25.95
N GLU A 232 17.00 5.86 -25.73
CA GLU A 232 16.49 4.83 -26.66
C GLU A 232 16.10 5.40 -28.04
N ALA A 233 15.73 6.68 -28.11
CA ALA A 233 15.42 7.39 -29.34
C ALA A 233 16.65 8.03 -30.01
N ASP A 234 17.87 7.60 -29.62
CA ASP A 234 19.15 8.05 -30.18
C ASP A 234 19.43 9.56 -30.11
N PHE A 235 18.85 10.26 -29.11
CA PHE A 235 19.19 11.67 -28.88
C PHE A 235 20.64 11.80 -28.38
N THR A 236 21.44 12.66 -29.01
CA THR A 236 22.79 12.99 -28.56
C THR A 236 22.77 13.73 -27.21
N ASP A 237 23.88 13.70 -26.47
CA ASP A 237 24.01 14.36 -25.16
C ASP A 237 23.60 15.85 -25.22
N ALA A 238 24.05 16.56 -26.26
CA ALA A 238 23.68 17.95 -26.49
C ALA A 238 22.18 18.15 -26.73
N GLN A 239 21.52 17.24 -27.46
CA GLN A 239 20.07 17.32 -27.65
C GLN A 239 19.31 16.98 -26.36
N ARG A 240 19.79 16.02 -25.55
CA ARG A 240 19.19 15.69 -24.25
C ARG A 240 19.28 16.87 -23.28
N ASP A 241 20.36 17.64 -23.31
CA ASP A 241 20.46 18.86 -22.48
C ASP A 241 19.49 19.96 -22.93
N LEU A 242 19.28 20.12 -24.25
CA LEU A 242 18.23 21.01 -24.76
C LEU A 242 16.82 20.52 -24.42
N LEU A 243 16.58 19.22 -24.38
CA LEU A 243 15.30 18.63 -23.96
C LEU A 243 15.00 18.93 -22.50
N LYS A 244 15.98 18.81 -21.59
CA LYS A 244 15.79 19.06 -20.16
C LYS A 244 15.28 20.47 -19.83
N ALA A 245 15.56 21.44 -20.69
CA ALA A 245 15.08 22.82 -20.54
C ALA A 245 13.63 23.04 -21.02
N LYS A 246 13.00 22.02 -21.62
CA LYS A 246 11.62 22.06 -22.11
C LYS A 246 10.65 21.47 -21.09
N ASP A 247 9.39 21.83 -21.22
CA ASP A 247 8.28 21.19 -20.52
C ASP A 247 8.23 19.68 -20.83
N LEU A 248 7.89 18.86 -19.83
CA LEU A 248 7.89 17.39 -19.96
C LEU A 248 6.94 16.89 -21.05
N ARG A 249 5.83 17.60 -21.32
CA ARG A 249 4.85 17.27 -22.36
C ARG A 249 5.40 17.51 -23.76
N ASP A 250 6.26 18.52 -23.91
CA ASP A 250 6.98 18.79 -25.15
C ASP A 250 8.11 17.80 -25.36
N GLN A 251 8.84 17.45 -24.30
CA GLN A 251 9.83 16.38 -24.34
C GLN A 251 9.20 15.07 -24.83
N ALA A 252 8.06 14.67 -24.25
CA ALA A 252 7.31 13.48 -24.68
C ALA A 252 6.92 13.53 -26.16
N THR A 253 6.50 14.70 -26.66
CA THR A 253 6.14 14.89 -28.08
C THR A 253 7.35 14.72 -29.01
N LEU A 254 8.49 15.32 -28.64
CA LEU A 254 9.72 15.25 -29.41
C LEU A 254 10.32 13.84 -29.42
N ILE A 255 10.39 13.20 -28.25
CA ILE A 255 10.87 11.81 -28.11
C ILE A 255 9.95 10.88 -28.90
N GLY A 256 8.63 11.02 -28.74
CA GLY A 256 7.66 10.22 -29.47
C GLY A 256 7.78 10.32 -30.99
N SER A 257 8.12 11.50 -31.51
CA SER A 257 8.30 11.74 -32.94
C SER A 257 9.63 11.22 -33.51
N ALA A 258 10.63 11.02 -32.66
CA ALA A 258 11.97 10.56 -33.04
C ALA A 258 12.13 9.03 -32.92
N LEU A 259 11.21 8.35 -32.23
CA LEU A 259 11.24 6.90 -32.12
C LEU A 259 11.02 6.22 -33.48
N PRO A 260 11.74 5.13 -33.79
CA PRO A 260 11.57 4.41 -35.06
C PRO A 260 10.13 3.91 -35.26
N GLU A 261 9.62 3.88 -36.50
CA GLU A 261 8.26 3.33 -36.76
C GLU A 261 8.16 1.82 -36.47
N THR A 262 9.27 1.08 -36.64
CA THR A 262 9.36 -0.35 -36.35
C THR A 262 9.18 -0.69 -34.87
N SER A 263 9.17 0.33 -34.03
CA SER A 263 9.27 0.24 -32.59
C SER A 263 7.89 0.34 -31.89
N GLY A 264 6.78 0.50 -32.64
CA GLY A 264 5.44 0.67 -32.06
C GLY A 264 5.19 2.07 -31.51
N SER A 265 3.96 2.36 -31.06
CA SER A 265 3.62 3.71 -30.58
C SER A 265 4.37 4.10 -29.30
N PHE A 266 4.69 5.38 -29.15
CA PHE A 266 5.31 5.94 -27.94
C PHE A 266 4.56 5.53 -26.66
N LYS A 267 3.22 5.64 -26.66
CA LYS A 267 2.39 5.27 -25.51
C LYS A 267 2.50 3.78 -25.17
N LYS A 268 2.58 2.90 -26.18
CA LYS A 268 2.77 1.46 -25.96
C LYS A 268 4.11 1.16 -25.29
N ARG A 269 5.19 1.83 -25.72
CA ARG A 269 6.52 1.66 -25.09
C ARG A 269 6.53 2.09 -23.64
N VAL A 270 5.94 3.24 -23.35
CA VAL A 270 5.75 3.72 -21.99
C VAL A 270 4.98 2.69 -21.16
N ALA A 271 3.87 2.17 -21.69
CA ALA A 271 3.07 1.16 -21.00
C ALA A 271 3.84 -0.15 -20.76
N ASP A 272 4.58 -0.65 -21.75
CA ASP A 272 5.35 -1.88 -21.63
C ASP A 272 6.46 -1.75 -20.58
N ARG A 273 7.15 -0.59 -20.54
CA ARG A 273 8.18 -0.29 -19.53
C ARG A 273 7.60 -0.21 -18.11
N ILE A 274 6.45 0.43 -17.94
CA ILE A 274 5.76 0.50 -16.64
C ILE A 274 5.32 -0.92 -16.21
N ARG A 275 4.80 -1.73 -17.14
CA ARG A 275 4.39 -3.11 -16.88
C ARG A 275 5.53 -4.05 -16.50
N GLU A 276 6.80 -3.71 -16.75
CA GLU A 276 7.90 -4.52 -16.19
C GLU A 276 7.90 -4.54 -14.66
N ARG A 277 7.24 -3.55 -14.03
CA ARG A 277 7.10 -3.45 -12.57
C ARG A 277 5.79 -4.08 -12.14
N GLN A 278 5.89 -5.26 -11.55
CA GLN A 278 4.73 -6.06 -11.11
C GLN A 278 4.48 -6.00 -9.60
N HIS A 279 5.36 -5.33 -8.85
CA HIS A 279 5.28 -5.26 -7.39
C HIS A 279 4.87 -3.86 -6.95
N TYR A 280 3.85 -3.76 -6.09
CA TYR A 280 3.44 -2.50 -5.48
C TYR A 280 4.38 -2.11 -4.33
N SER A 281 4.55 -0.80 -4.11
CA SER A 281 5.39 -0.28 -3.02
C SER A 281 4.72 -0.38 -1.65
N LEU A 282 5.48 -0.32 -0.55
CA LEU A 282 4.91 -0.27 0.80
C LEU A 282 3.90 0.87 0.96
N MET A 283 4.14 2.03 0.35
CA MET A 283 3.19 3.16 0.39
C MET A 283 1.84 2.79 -0.22
N HIS A 284 1.79 2.06 -1.34
CA HIS A 284 0.51 1.56 -1.87
C HIS A 284 -0.21 0.69 -0.84
N GLY A 285 0.52 -0.23 -0.19
CA GLY A 285 -0.05 -1.10 0.85
C GLY A 285 -0.58 -0.31 2.05
N LEU A 286 0.17 0.67 2.54
CA LEU A 286 -0.24 1.53 3.65
C LEU A 286 -1.50 2.33 3.30
N LEU A 287 -1.54 2.95 2.11
CA LEU A 287 -2.71 3.70 1.64
C LEU A 287 -3.94 2.80 1.40
N ALA A 288 -3.75 1.61 0.81
CA ALA A 288 -4.80 0.63 0.59
C ALA A 288 -5.41 0.07 1.89
N SER A 289 -4.62 0.12 2.98
CA SER A 289 -5.03 -0.31 4.32
C SER A 289 -5.88 0.73 5.07
N LEU A 290 -5.86 1.99 4.64
CA LEU A 290 -6.66 3.04 5.27
C LEU A 290 -8.15 2.80 5.02
N PRO A 291 -9.04 3.17 5.97
CA PRO A 291 -10.48 3.07 5.81
C PRO A 291 -11.08 4.14 4.88
N SER A 292 -10.50 4.31 3.69
CA SER A 292 -10.98 5.21 2.63
C SER A 292 -11.69 4.40 1.54
N LYS A 293 -12.76 4.98 0.98
CA LYS A 293 -13.52 4.38 -0.13
C LYS A 293 -13.14 4.97 -1.47
N GLU A 294 -12.69 6.21 -1.52
CA GLU A 294 -12.42 6.93 -2.76
C GLU A 294 -10.93 7.26 -2.90
N ALA A 295 -10.37 6.91 -4.05
CA ALA A 295 -9.04 7.27 -4.45
C ALA A 295 -9.04 7.91 -5.84
N VAL A 296 -8.11 8.81 -6.07
CA VAL A 296 -7.82 9.50 -7.34
C VAL A 296 -6.35 9.28 -7.63
N THR A 297 -5.98 9.05 -8.89
CA THR A 297 -4.57 8.95 -9.28
C THR A 297 -4.33 9.50 -10.68
N THR A 298 -3.13 10.04 -10.86
CA THR A 298 -2.56 10.40 -12.16
C THR A 298 -1.58 9.33 -12.67
N ASN A 299 -1.38 8.25 -11.92
CA ASN A 299 -0.46 7.17 -12.26
C ASN A 299 -1.08 6.26 -13.32
N PHE A 300 -0.25 5.84 -14.28
CA PHE A 300 -0.66 4.92 -15.33
C PHE A 300 -0.60 3.45 -14.90
N ASP A 301 0.27 3.13 -13.94
CA ASP A 301 0.46 1.78 -13.41
C ASP A 301 -0.80 1.24 -12.70
N GLU A 302 -0.88 -0.07 -12.48
CA GLU A 302 -2.00 -0.74 -11.80
C GLU A 302 -1.65 -1.17 -10.35
N LEU A 303 -0.63 -0.53 -9.74
CA LEU A 303 -0.04 -1.00 -8.48
C LEU A 303 -0.93 -0.72 -7.28
N PHE A 304 -1.71 0.37 -7.30
CA PHE A 304 -2.68 0.66 -6.23
C PHE A 304 -3.83 -0.35 -6.27
N GLU A 305 -4.32 -0.68 -7.46
CA GLU A 305 -5.32 -1.71 -7.70
C GLU A 305 -4.85 -3.08 -7.22
N ASP A 306 -3.56 -3.39 -7.42
CA ASP A 306 -2.94 -4.62 -6.94
C ASP A 306 -2.76 -4.66 -5.43
N ALA A 307 -2.49 -3.52 -4.78
CA ALA A 307 -2.42 -3.42 -3.33
C ALA A 307 -3.79 -3.58 -2.65
N VAL A 308 -4.85 -2.99 -3.23
CA VAL A 308 -6.24 -3.13 -2.74
C VAL A 308 -6.82 -4.52 -3.07
N GLY A 309 -6.42 -5.07 -4.22
CA GLY A 309 -7.03 -6.25 -4.83
C GLY A 309 -8.00 -5.86 -5.94
N ARG A 310 -7.73 -6.30 -7.17
CA ARG A 310 -8.45 -5.87 -8.39
C ARG A 310 -9.96 -6.15 -8.39
N ASP A 311 -10.42 -7.15 -7.63
CA ASP A 311 -11.85 -7.44 -7.50
C ASP A 311 -12.54 -6.62 -6.38
N ALA A 312 -11.74 -5.96 -5.53
CA ALA A 312 -12.17 -5.14 -4.41
C ALA A 312 -12.12 -3.63 -4.71
N ILE A 313 -11.77 -3.22 -5.93
CA ILE A 313 -11.80 -1.81 -6.37
C ILE A 313 -12.49 -1.62 -7.73
N ALA A 314 -13.38 -0.62 -7.84
CA ALA A 314 -13.92 -0.17 -9.12
C ALA A 314 -13.01 0.91 -9.72
N VAL A 315 -12.66 0.81 -11.01
CA VAL A 315 -11.69 1.70 -11.66
C VAL A 315 -12.38 2.52 -12.74
N LEU A 316 -12.55 3.82 -12.54
CA LEU A 316 -13.13 4.73 -13.51
C LEU A 316 -12.06 5.36 -14.42
N PRO A 317 -12.38 5.57 -15.72
CA PRO A 317 -13.70 5.43 -16.35
C PRO A 317 -14.04 4.02 -16.87
N LYS A 318 -13.15 3.03 -16.69
CA LYS A 318 -13.21 1.73 -17.37
C LYS A 318 -14.30 0.78 -16.85
N ASP A 319 -14.36 0.59 -15.53
CA ASP A 319 -15.21 -0.39 -14.87
C ASP A 319 -15.91 0.23 -13.65
N PRO A 320 -17.11 0.83 -13.84
CA PRO A 320 -17.89 1.40 -12.75
C PRO A 320 -18.57 0.32 -11.87
N ARG A 321 -18.47 -0.97 -12.20
CA ARG A 321 -19.37 -2.00 -11.65
C ARG A 321 -18.61 -3.17 -11.04
N LYS A 322 -17.93 -2.92 -9.92
CA LYS A 322 -17.60 -3.91 -8.89
C LYS A 322 -17.58 -3.25 -7.52
N THR A 323 -17.67 -4.04 -6.44
CA THR A 323 -17.24 -3.76 -5.05
C THR A 323 -18.26 -3.24 -4.01
N ASP A 324 -17.87 -3.41 -2.74
CA ASP A 324 -18.38 -2.79 -1.49
C ASP A 324 -18.30 -1.24 -1.44
N GLY A 325 -18.15 -0.61 -2.61
CA GLY A 325 -18.11 0.83 -2.80
C GLY A 325 -16.72 1.46 -2.72
N ARG A 326 -15.63 0.71 -3.00
CA ARG A 326 -14.29 1.31 -3.18
C ARG A 326 -14.08 1.72 -4.64
N LEU A 327 -13.63 2.95 -4.86
CA LEU A 327 -13.53 3.61 -6.16
C LEU A 327 -12.13 4.18 -6.39
N LEU A 328 -11.58 3.97 -7.58
CA LEU A 328 -10.36 4.61 -8.09
C LEU A 328 -10.69 5.41 -9.36
N LEU A 329 -10.36 6.70 -9.35
CA LEU A 329 -10.50 7.61 -10.49
C LEU A 329 -9.11 7.80 -11.13
N LYS A 330 -8.88 7.26 -12.34
CA LYS A 330 -7.59 7.43 -13.06
C LYS A 330 -7.67 8.56 -14.05
N LEU A 331 -7.05 9.70 -13.72
CA LEU A 331 -7.18 10.94 -14.49
C LEU A 331 -6.42 10.91 -15.81
N HIS A 332 -5.25 10.26 -15.84
CA HIS A 332 -4.36 10.27 -17.00
C HIS A 332 -4.46 8.98 -17.83
N GLY A 333 -5.48 8.15 -17.61
CA GLY A 333 -5.59 6.84 -18.23
C GLY A 333 -4.74 5.78 -17.53
N SER A 334 -4.48 4.67 -18.21
CA SER A 334 -3.88 3.48 -17.59
C SER A 334 -3.15 2.63 -18.62
N VAL A 335 -2.13 1.88 -18.18
CA VAL A 335 -1.28 1.09 -19.07
C VAL A 335 -2.06 0.05 -19.89
N ASP A 336 -3.12 -0.53 -19.33
CA ASP A 336 -4.00 -1.53 -19.96
C ASP A 336 -4.68 -1.03 -21.25
N ARG A 337 -4.93 0.28 -21.36
CA ARG A 337 -5.42 0.97 -22.56
C ARG A 337 -4.49 2.11 -22.91
N HIS A 338 -3.29 1.76 -23.38
CA HIS A 338 -2.23 2.72 -23.60
C HIS A 338 -2.59 3.85 -24.58
N GLU A 339 -3.55 3.65 -25.49
CA GLU A 339 -4.03 4.69 -26.41
C GLU A 339 -4.63 5.92 -25.68
N ASP A 340 -5.25 5.66 -24.53
CA ASP A 340 -5.97 6.64 -23.72
C ASP A 340 -5.03 7.38 -22.73
N MET A 341 -3.75 7.00 -22.65
CA MET A 341 -2.80 7.62 -21.72
C MET A 341 -2.52 9.08 -22.08
N ILE A 342 -2.53 9.97 -21.09
CA ILE A 342 -2.26 11.40 -21.26
C ILE A 342 -0.76 11.66 -21.05
N LEU A 343 0.01 11.80 -22.15
CA LEU A 343 1.47 11.92 -22.09
C LEU A 343 2.03 13.13 -22.83
N THR A 344 1.45 13.48 -23.98
CA THR A 344 1.95 14.54 -24.86
C THR A 344 1.16 15.83 -24.68
N ARG A 345 1.71 16.99 -25.07
CA ARG A 345 0.98 18.28 -24.99
C ARG A 345 -0.37 18.22 -25.72
N ALA A 346 -0.42 17.49 -26.84
CA ALA A 346 -1.66 17.29 -27.58
C ALA A 346 -2.70 16.45 -26.82
N ASP A 347 -2.28 15.49 -25.99
CA ASP A 347 -3.19 14.74 -25.12
C ASP A 347 -3.77 15.64 -24.02
N TYR A 348 -2.92 16.41 -23.33
CA TYR A 348 -3.35 17.37 -22.31
C TYR A 348 -4.38 18.38 -22.85
N LEU A 349 -4.14 18.96 -24.04
CA LEU A 349 -5.11 19.88 -24.68
C LEU A 349 -6.46 19.24 -25.02
N ARG A 350 -6.53 17.92 -25.17
CA ARG A 350 -7.77 17.17 -25.42
C ARG A 350 -8.44 16.69 -24.12
N MET A 351 -7.70 16.63 -23.02
CA MET A 351 -8.14 16.09 -21.74
C MET A 351 -9.44 16.72 -21.23
N PRO A 352 -9.62 18.06 -21.18
CA PRO A 352 -10.86 18.64 -20.65
C PRO A 352 -12.13 18.18 -21.38
N ARG A 353 -12.02 17.93 -22.70
CA ARG A 353 -13.16 17.46 -23.51
C ARG A 353 -13.43 15.97 -23.32
N GLN A 354 -12.40 15.17 -23.06
CA GLN A 354 -12.51 13.71 -22.97
C GLN A 354 -12.80 13.24 -21.53
N TYR A 355 -12.27 13.95 -20.53
CA TYR A 355 -12.30 13.56 -19.11
C TYR A 355 -13.01 14.59 -18.23
N GLY A 356 -13.71 15.57 -18.79
CA GLY A 356 -14.41 16.61 -18.02
C GLY A 356 -15.40 16.06 -16.97
N ALA A 357 -16.09 14.95 -17.26
CA ALA A 357 -16.95 14.29 -16.28
C ALA A 357 -16.17 13.70 -15.09
N LEU A 358 -14.98 13.15 -15.35
CA LEU A 358 -14.10 12.60 -14.32
C LEU A 358 -13.52 13.73 -13.45
N MET A 359 -13.12 14.84 -14.07
CA MET A 359 -12.67 16.04 -13.36
C MET A 359 -13.79 16.62 -12.49
N GLY A 360 -15.03 16.67 -13.00
CA GLY A 360 -16.19 17.08 -12.21
C GLY A 360 -16.45 16.20 -10.98
N LEU A 361 -16.19 14.88 -11.07
CA LEU A 361 -16.25 13.99 -9.90
C LEU A 361 -15.17 14.34 -8.88
N VAL A 362 -13.93 14.58 -9.32
CA VAL A 362 -12.83 14.97 -8.41
C VAL A 362 -13.10 16.31 -7.75
N GLN A 363 -13.62 17.29 -8.48
CA GLN A 363 -14.04 18.58 -7.94
C GLN A 363 -15.14 18.42 -6.88
N GLY A 364 -16.16 17.61 -7.17
CA GLY A 364 -17.20 17.28 -6.19
C GLY A 364 -16.62 16.63 -4.92
N LEU A 365 -15.68 15.70 -5.07
CA LEU A 365 -14.99 15.08 -3.93
C LEU A 365 -14.21 16.11 -3.12
N LEU A 366 -13.44 16.98 -3.77
CA LEU A 366 -12.72 18.08 -3.11
C LEU A 366 -13.65 19.02 -2.34
N MET A 367 -14.85 19.28 -2.87
CA MET A 367 -15.83 20.14 -2.22
C MET A 367 -16.47 19.48 -0.98
N MET A 368 -16.67 18.16 -0.99
CA MET A 368 -17.44 17.44 0.04
C MET A 368 -16.59 16.73 1.10
N ARG A 369 -15.31 16.48 0.81
CA ARG A 369 -14.45 15.57 1.56
C ARG A 369 -13.04 16.14 1.68
N LYS A 370 -12.28 15.64 2.64
CA LYS A 370 -10.88 15.99 2.80
C LYS A 370 -10.02 15.13 1.87
N MET A 371 -9.32 15.78 0.95
CA MET A 371 -8.42 15.09 0.03
C MET A 371 -7.00 15.10 0.55
N VAL A 372 -6.32 13.95 0.51
CA VAL A 372 -4.93 13.80 0.95
C VAL A 372 -4.05 13.43 -0.23
N PHE A 373 -3.13 14.34 -0.58
CA PHE A 373 -2.19 14.19 -1.67
C PHE A 373 -0.91 13.52 -1.19
N VAL A 374 -0.58 12.37 -1.76
CA VAL A 374 0.61 11.57 -1.42
C VAL A 374 1.42 11.27 -2.66
N GLY A 375 2.71 11.62 -2.64
CA GLY A 375 3.63 11.39 -3.76
C GLY A 375 3.27 12.17 -5.02
N TYR A 376 2.50 13.24 -4.88
CA TYR A 376 2.06 14.12 -5.97
C TYR A 376 2.95 15.36 -6.05
N SER A 377 3.18 15.86 -7.27
CA SER A 377 3.92 17.11 -7.45
C SER A 377 2.93 18.27 -7.54
N LEU A 378 3.05 19.25 -6.65
CA LEU A 378 2.24 20.47 -6.74
C LEU A 378 2.67 21.37 -7.91
N SER A 379 3.61 20.94 -8.76
CA SER A 379 3.98 21.64 -10.01
C SER A 379 3.16 21.21 -11.23
N ASP A 380 2.32 20.18 -11.11
CA ASP A 380 1.48 19.70 -12.21
C ASP A 380 0.37 20.71 -12.56
N GLU A 381 0.33 21.19 -13.80
CA GLU A 381 -0.65 22.22 -14.25
C GLU A 381 -2.12 21.78 -14.08
N ASP A 382 -2.45 20.53 -14.39
CA ASP A 382 -3.83 20.02 -14.27
C ASP A 382 -4.36 20.08 -12.82
N PHE A 383 -3.45 20.02 -11.85
CA PHE A 383 -3.79 20.18 -10.44
C PHE A 383 -4.11 21.62 -10.07
N HIS A 384 -3.40 22.58 -10.68
CA HIS A 384 -3.66 24.00 -10.46
C HIS A 384 -5.03 24.37 -11.00
N ASP A 385 -5.36 23.90 -12.22
CA ASP A 385 -6.66 24.10 -12.84
C ASP A 385 -7.79 23.48 -11.99
N LEU A 386 -7.60 22.25 -11.49
CA LEU A 386 -8.55 21.58 -10.62
C LEU A 386 -8.83 22.39 -9.34
N LEU A 387 -7.79 22.88 -8.67
CA LEU A 387 -7.93 23.66 -7.44
C LEU A 387 -8.54 25.04 -7.71
N ASP A 388 -8.17 25.70 -8.80
CA ASP A 388 -8.72 27.00 -9.16
C ASP A 388 -10.23 26.93 -9.44
N GLU A 389 -10.68 25.89 -10.14
CA GLU A 389 -12.12 25.65 -10.35
C GLU A 389 -12.87 25.41 -9.03
N VAL A 390 -12.27 24.66 -8.09
CA VAL A 390 -12.85 24.43 -6.76
C VAL A 390 -12.89 25.72 -5.94
N ARG A 391 -11.84 26.55 -5.98
CA ARG A 391 -11.82 27.88 -5.34
C ARG A 391 -12.94 28.76 -5.88
N ALA A 392 -13.04 28.85 -7.22
CA ALA A 392 -14.08 29.64 -7.88
C ALA A 392 -15.49 29.17 -7.49
N ALA A 393 -15.70 27.86 -7.35
CA ALA A 393 -16.98 27.29 -6.92
C ALA A 393 -17.33 27.57 -5.44
N ARG A 394 -16.33 27.64 -4.56
CA ARG A 394 -16.52 27.91 -3.11
C ARG A 394 -16.78 29.39 -2.79
N GLY A 395 -16.28 30.30 -3.62
CA GLY A 395 -16.35 31.74 -3.36
C GLY A 395 -15.40 32.19 -2.23
N ASN A 396 -15.44 33.48 -1.87
CA ASN A 396 -14.48 34.10 -0.94
C ASN A 396 -14.74 33.79 0.56
N ASP A 397 -15.83 33.09 0.91
CA ASP A 397 -16.20 32.74 2.30
C ASP A 397 -15.81 31.29 2.66
N ALA A 398 -14.64 30.83 2.21
CA ALA A 398 -14.17 29.47 2.48
C ALA A 398 -13.89 29.27 3.98
N THR A 399 -14.86 28.66 4.66
CA THR A 399 -14.73 28.10 6.01
C THR A 399 -13.67 26.98 6.03
N GLU A 400 -13.12 26.68 7.22
CA GLU A 400 -12.08 25.65 7.46
C GLU A 400 -12.45 24.22 6.99
N LEU A 401 -13.70 23.97 6.62
CA LEU A 401 -14.17 22.67 6.14
C LEU A 401 -13.69 22.40 4.70
N GLY A 402 -12.72 21.50 4.56
CA GLY A 402 -12.35 20.90 3.28
C GLY A 402 -11.11 21.47 2.61
N ARG A 403 -10.12 21.94 3.37
CA ARG A 403 -8.75 22.07 2.84
C ARG A 403 -8.15 20.70 2.56
N GLY A 404 -7.52 20.56 1.39
CA GLY A 404 -6.76 19.36 1.09
C GLY A 404 -5.50 19.30 1.95
N THR A 405 -4.98 18.11 2.24
CA THR A 405 -3.69 17.95 2.92
C THR A 405 -2.68 17.40 1.92
N VAL A 406 -1.53 18.05 1.77
CA VAL A 406 -0.43 17.54 0.95
C VAL A 406 0.70 17.05 1.84
N LEU A 407 1.10 15.79 1.63
CA LEU A 407 2.24 15.18 2.32
C LEU A 407 3.50 15.35 1.47
N THR A 408 4.38 16.25 1.87
CA THR A 408 5.62 16.55 1.15
C THR A 408 6.83 15.93 1.83
N LEU A 409 7.77 15.38 1.05
CA LEU A 409 8.99 14.79 1.63
C LEU A 409 9.89 15.83 2.29
N ARG A 410 9.83 17.07 1.81
CA ARG A 410 10.65 18.21 2.26
C ARG A 410 9.78 19.42 2.53
N ASP A 411 10.29 20.30 3.37
CA ASP A 411 9.72 21.62 3.55
C ASP A 411 10.21 22.55 2.44
N ASP A 412 9.27 23.06 1.63
CA ASP A 412 9.49 24.20 0.74
C ASP A 412 8.61 25.35 1.23
N HIS A 413 9.26 26.38 1.81
CA HIS A 413 8.55 27.53 2.36
C HIS A 413 7.78 28.31 1.28
N LEU A 414 8.34 28.43 0.07
CA LEU A 414 7.72 29.18 -1.01
C LEU A 414 6.49 28.45 -1.53
N GLU A 415 6.59 27.12 -1.69
CA GLU A 415 5.48 26.27 -2.06
C GLU A 415 4.39 26.29 -0.99
N ARG A 416 4.74 26.17 0.30
CA ARG A 416 3.78 26.30 1.41
C ARG A 416 3.07 27.67 1.39
N GLN A 417 3.81 28.75 1.16
CA GLN A 417 3.22 30.09 1.08
C GLN A 417 2.24 30.21 -0.09
N LEU A 418 2.60 29.66 -1.25
CA LEU A 418 1.78 29.67 -2.47
C LEU A 418 0.44 28.95 -2.26
N TRP A 419 0.45 27.82 -1.54
CA TRP A 419 -0.73 26.97 -1.34
C TRP A 419 -1.46 27.18 -0.01
N SER A 420 -0.98 28.08 0.84
CA SER A 420 -1.46 28.30 2.22
C SER A 420 -2.95 28.60 2.34
N ASN A 421 -3.61 29.02 1.27
CA ASN A 421 -5.05 29.29 1.24
C ASN A 421 -5.91 28.04 1.01
N ASP A 422 -5.33 26.96 0.48
CA ASP A 422 -6.08 25.85 -0.14
C ASP A 422 -5.68 24.49 0.38
N LEU A 423 -4.39 24.35 0.73
CA LEU A 423 -3.81 23.10 1.16
C LEU A 423 -3.06 23.28 2.47
N ASP A 424 -3.28 22.34 3.38
CA ASP A 424 -2.44 22.16 4.55
C ASP A 424 -1.22 21.31 4.15
N THR A 425 -0.04 21.91 4.19
CA THR A 425 1.21 21.24 3.81
C THR A 425 1.87 20.61 5.01
N VAL A 426 1.95 19.28 5.02
CA VAL A 426 2.63 18.49 6.06
C VAL A 426 3.95 17.98 5.50
N SER A 427 5.05 18.57 5.97
CA SER A 427 6.40 18.24 5.52
C SER A 427 7.03 17.17 6.43
N LEU A 428 7.38 16.01 5.88
CA LEU A 428 7.85 14.86 6.67
C LEU A 428 9.25 15.09 7.26
N VAL A 429 10.02 15.99 6.65
CA VAL A 429 11.33 16.37 7.13
C VAL A 429 11.44 17.90 7.19
N ALA A 430 12.06 18.40 8.26
CA ALA A 430 12.22 19.82 8.53
C ALA A 430 13.71 20.15 8.60
N GLY A 431 14.12 21.23 7.93
CA GLY A 431 15.48 21.77 7.95
C GLY A 431 16.51 21.02 7.09
N ASP A 432 17.75 21.53 7.13
CA ASP A 432 18.86 21.16 6.24
C ASP A 432 19.43 19.75 6.50
N GLU A 433 19.08 19.10 7.63
CA GLU A 433 19.66 17.81 8.07
C GLU A 433 19.39 16.63 7.12
N TYR A 434 18.45 16.78 6.18
CA TYR A 434 18.06 15.75 5.21
C TYR A 434 17.97 16.26 3.77
N GLU A 435 18.53 17.44 3.47
CA GLU A 435 18.48 18.03 2.13
C GLU A 435 19.03 17.10 1.03
N ASP A 436 19.89 16.12 1.38
CA ASP A 436 20.47 15.15 0.44
C ASP A 436 19.94 13.71 0.60
N ASN A 437 19.02 13.41 1.54
CA ASN A 437 18.58 12.04 1.80
C ASN A 437 17.11 11.79 1.44
N LEU A 438 16.81 11.80 0.13
CA LEU A 438 15.48 11.49 -0.40
C LEU A 438 14.94 10.11 0.06
N PRO A 439 15.72 9.01 0.05
CA PRO A 439 15.25 7.72 0.56
C PRO A 439 14.86 7.76 2.04
N GLY A 440 15.60 8.51 2.86
CA GLY A 440 15.29 8.71 4.27
C GLY A 440 13.98 9.46 4.49
N ALA A 441 13.73 10.53 3.72
CA ALA A 441 12.47 11.28 3.78
C ALA A 441 11.27 10.43 3.33
N ALA A 442 11.43 9.62 2.28
CA ALA A 442 10.40 8.67 1.84
C ALA A 442 10.06 7.65 2.94
N ARG A 443 11.06 7.17 3.68
CA ARG A 443 10.83 6.29 4.83
C ARG A 443 10.10 6.98 5.99
N GLN A 444 10.34 8.28 6.22
CA GLN A 444 9.57 9.04 7.21
C GLN A 444 8.09 9.13 6.82
N LEU A 445 7.78 9.31 5.53
CA LEU A 445 6.41 9.23 5.03
C LEU A 445 5.79 7.85 5.24
N GLU A 446 6.53 6.76 5.01
CA GLU A 446 6.05 5.40 5.30
C GLU A 446 5.74 5.21 6.78
N LEU A 447 6.60 5.70 7.70
CA LEU A 447 6.36 5.66 9.14
C LEU A 447 5.12 6.47 9.55
N PHE A 448 4.95 7.66 8.97
CA PHE A 448 3.78 8.50 9.19
C PHE A 448 2.49 7.78 8.76
N LEU A 449 2.46 7.21 7.56
CA LEU A 449 1.28 6.49 7.06
C LEU A 449 0.99 5.20 7.84
N ASP A 450 2.02 4.51 8.35
CA ASP A 450 1.86 3.36 9.24
C ASP A 450 1.23 3.75 10.59
N LEU A 451 1.60 4.92 11.14
CA LEU A 451 0.95 5.47 12.33
C LEU A 451 -0.51 5.83 12.05
N VAL A 452 -0.80 6.51 10.93
CA VAL A 452 -2.19 6.82 10.51
C VAL A 452 -3.02 5.53 10.41
N GLY A 453 -2.49 4.50 9.75
CA GLY A 453 -3.17 3.20 9.66
C GLY A 453 -3.41 2.56 11.02
N TYR A 454 -2.40 2.54 11.89
CA TYR A 454 -2.51 2.02 13.25
C TYR A 454 -3.59 2.74 14.08
N LEU A 455 -3.68 4.06 13.97
CA LEU A 455 -4.67 4.89 14.67
C LEU A 455 -6.08 4.75 14.06
N ALA A 456 -6.17 4.59 12.74
CA ALA A 456 -7.44 4.53 12.01
C ALA A 456 -8.16 3.18 12.10
N VAL A 457 -7.47 2.10 12.49
CA VAL A 457 -8.06 0.76 12.55
C VAL A 457 -9.20 0.69 13.58
N PRO A 458 -10.43 0.33 13.15
CA PRO A 458 -11.54 0.12 14.07
C PRO A 458 -11.33 -1.18 14.87
N PRO A 459 -11.59 -1.20 16.19
CA PRO A 459 -11.48 -2.41 17.03
C PRO A 459 -12.38 -3.57 16.59
N ALA A 460 -13.41 -3.27 15.81
CA ALA A 460 -14.57 -4.11 15.62
C ALA A 460 -14.42 -5.25 14.58
N ALA A 461 -13.51 -5.14 13.61
CA ALA A 461 -13.58 -5.94 12.38
C ALA A 461 -13.45 -7.46 12.57
N PHE A 462 -12.80 -7.92 13.63
CA PHE A 462 -12.60 -9.34 13.96
C PHE A 462 -13.29 -9.77 15.26
N PHE A 463 -14.09 -8.89 15.87
CA PHE A 463 -14.53 -9.04 17.26
C PHE A 463 -15.30 -10.34 17.54
N LEU A 464 -16.18 -10.72 16.61
CA LEU A 464 -17.03 -11.92 16.69
C LEU A 464 -16.42 -13.15 16.02
N ASP A 465 -15.18 -13.07 15.52
CA ASP A 465 -14.47 -14.23 14.98
C ASP A 465 -13.77 -14.98 16.13
N GLU A 466 -14.30 -16.14 16.50
CA GLU A 466 -13.81 -16.96 17.61
C GLU A 466 -12.32 -17.32 17.49
N SER A 467 -11.77 -17.38 16.27
CA SER A 467 -10.34 -17.66 16.07
C SER A 467 -9.42 -16.54 16.55
N TYR A 468 -9.97 -15.37 16.89
CA TYR A 468 -9.28 -14.21 17.47
C TYR A 468 -9.67 -13.90 18.92
N ALA A 469 -10.37 -14.80 19.62
CA ALA A 469 -10.88 -14.57 20.98
C ALA A 469 -9.81 -14.07 21.98
N ASP A 470 -8.55 -14.52 21.85
CA ASP A 470 -7.43 -14.07 22.70
C ASP A 470 -7.17 -12.56 22.60
N LEU A 471 -7.51 -11.94 21.47
CA LEU A 471 -7.37 -10.51 21.26
C LEU A 471 -8.51 -9.74 21.93
N THR A 472 -9.73 -10.27 21.99
CA THR A 472 -10.92 -9.59 22.53
C THR A 472 -11.25 -9.91 23.99
N ALA A 473 -10.40 -10.67 24.69
CA ALA A 473 -10.64 -11.12 26.07
C ALA A 473 -11.09 -10.02 27.06
N SER A 474 -10.63 -8.77 26.87
CA SER A 474 -10.99 -7.61 27.71
C SER A 474 -12.44 -7.16 27.57
N GLU A 475 -13.15 -7.58 26.52
CA GLU A 475 -14.55 -7.23 26.21
C GLU A 475 -15.41 -8.50 26.05
N SER A 476 -14.99 -9.60 26.67
CA SER A 476 -15.63 -10.92 26.56
C SER A 476 -17.11 -10.93 26.95
N GLU A 477 -17.54 -10.01 27.82
CA GLU A 477 -18.93 -9.82 28.24
C GLU A 477 -19.88 -9.47 27.08
N LEU A 478 -19.37 -8.87 25.99
CA LEU A 478 -20.17 -8.50 24.81
C LEU A 478 -20.32 -9.64 23.81
N ILE A 479 -19.47 -10.68 23.88
CA ILE A 479 -19.42 -11.75 22.89
C ILE A 479 -20.69 -12.59 22.93
N GLU A 480 -21.14 -13.02 24.12
CA GLU A 480 -22.33 -13.87 24.25
C GLU A 480 -23.63 -13.16 23.78
N PRO A 481 -23.93 -11.91 24.20
CA PRO A 481 -25.10 -11.17 23.71
C PRO A 481 -25.07 -10.96 22.19
N LEU A 482 -23.92 -10.58 21.63
CA LEU A 482 -23.79 -10.39 20.19
C LEU A 482 -23.91 -11.72 19.42
N GLY A 483 -23.38 -12.81 19.98
CA GLY A 483 -23.54 -14.16 19.42
C GLY A 483 -24.99 -14.63 19.41
N GLU A 484 -25.78 -14.26 20.42
CA GLU A 484 -27.23 -14.51 20.40
C GLU A 484 -27.93 -13.74 19.28
N LEU A 485 -27.58 -12.46 19.10
CA LEU A 485 -28.11 -11.66 17.98
C LEU A 485 -27.70 -12.24 16.61
N VAL A 486 -26.49 -12.78 16.47
CA VAL A 486 -26.06 -13.49 15.25
C VAL A 486 -26.99 -14.67 14.97
N ARG A 487 -27.30 -15.49 15.98
CA ARG A 487 -28.22 -16.64 15.83
C ARG A 487 -29.64 -16.18 15.47
N LEU A 488 -30.16 -15.18 16.15
CA LEU A 488 -31.51 -14.65 15.91
C LEU A 488 -31.68 -14.03 14.53
N THR A 489 -30.61 -13.45 13.98
CA THR A 489 -30.66 -12.73 12.69
C THR A 489 -30.26 -13.59 11.50
N ALA A 490 -29.73 -14.80 11.70
CA ALA A 490 -29.17 -15.65 10.65
C ALA A 490 -30.13 -15.90 9.47
N THR A 491 -31.41 -16.12 9.77
CA THR A 491 -32.49 -16.43 8.81
C THR A 491 -33.34 -15.21 8.43
N SER A 492 -32.95 -14.00 8.83
CA SER A 492 -33.71 -12.78 8.53
C SER A 492 -33.82 -12.55 7.03
N GLU A 493 -35.03 -12.21 6.57
CA GLU A 493 -35.28 -11.82 5.18
C GLU A 493 -34.67 -10.45 4.87
N ARG A 494 -34.36 -10.21 3.59
CA ARG A 494 -33.80 -8.93 3.12
C ARG A 494 -34.72 -7.74 3.45
N HIS A 495 -34.11 -6.58 3.70
CA HIS A 495 -34.81 -5.33 4.02
C HIS A 495 -35.61 -5.34 5.34
N THR A 496 -35.36 -6.32 6.21
CA THR A 496 -35.89 -6.33 7.58
C THR A 496 -34.92 -5.67 8.57
N VAL A 497 -35.37 -5.40 9.79
CA VAL A 497 -34.48 -4.97 10.88
C VAL A 497 -33.41 -6.04 11.16
N GLY A 498 -33.77 -7.32 11.04
CA GLY A 498 -32.82 -8.43 11.18
C GLY A 498 -31.72 -8.41 10.12
N ASP A 499 -32.02 -8.00 8.89
CA ASP A 499 -31.03 -7.82 7.82
C ASP A 499 -30.06 -6.66 8.12
N GLN A 500 -30.57 -5.54 8.65
CA GLN A 500 -29.71 -4.42 9.09
C GLN A 500 -28.79 -4.83 10.24
N LEU A 501 -29.30 -5.58 11.20
CA LEU A 501 -28.50 -6.15 12.29
C LEU A 501 -27.47 -7.14 11.75
N LYS A 502 -27.83 -7.96 10.76
CA LYS A 502 -26.93 -8.88 10.09
C LYS A 502 -25.75 -8.14 9.45
N GLU A 503 -26.01 -7.07 8.69
CA GLU A 503 -24.94 -6.23 8.12
C GLU A 503 -24.01 -5.62 9.18
N PHE A 504 -24.57 -5.16 10.31
CA PHE A 504 -23.78 -4.63 11.42
C PHE A 504 -22.90 -5.72 12.06
N LEU A 505 -23.48 -6.87 12.37
CA LEU A 505 -22.76 -8.01 12.99
C LEU A 505 -21.70 -8.59 12.05
N THR A 506 -21.92 -8.60 10.73
CA THR A 506 -20.88 -8.96 9.75
C THR A 506 -19.70 -7.98 9.80
N LYS A 507 -19.95 -6.67 9.98
CA LYS A 507 -18.88 -5.68 10.19
C LYS A 507 -18.12 -5.89 11.52
N LEU A 508 -18.75 -6.52 12.51
CA LEU A 508 -18.10 -6.97 13.75
C LEU A 508 -17.34 -8.30 13.60
N GLY A 509 -17.31 -8.88 12.40
CA GLY A 509 -16.59 -10.11 12.13
C GLY A 509 -17.42 -11.39 12.20
N ALA A 510 -18.74 -11.32 12.41
CA ALA A 510 -19.61 -12.50 12.41
C ALA A 510 -19.56 -13.24 11.06
N ASP A 511 -19.52 -14.56 11.12
CA ASP A 511 -19.60 -15.43 9.95
C ASP A 511 -20.96 -16.13 9.93
N TYR A 512 -21.79 -15.76 8.95
CA TYR A 512 -23.11 -16.35 8.73
C TYR A 512 -23.07 -17.58 7.82
N GLU A 513 -21.93 -17.88 7.18
CA GLU A 513 -21.78 -19.07 6.33
C GLU A 513 -21.53 -20.34 7.14
N SER A 514 -21.03 -20.20 8.37
CA SER A 514 -20.77 -21.29 9.33
C SER A 514 -21.87 -21.49 10.37
N ALA A 515 -22.89 -20.62 10.43
CA ALA A 515 -24.00 -20.77 11.34
C ALA A 515 -24.85 -22.01 10.97
N PRO A 516 -25.16 -22.93 11.92
CA PRO A 516 -26.03 -24.05 11.64
C PRO A 516 -27.41 -23.53 11.20
N ARG A 517 -27.85 -23.95 10.00
CA ARG A 517 -29.16 -23.62 9.44
C ARG A 517 -30.31 -24.20 10.25
#